data_AF-A0A954T5T3-F1
#
_entry.id   AF-A0A954T5T3-F1
#
_cell.length_a   1.000
_cell.length_b   1.000
_cell.length_c   1.000
_cell.angle_alpha   90.00
_cell.angle_beta   90.00
_cell.angle_gamma   90.00
#
_symmetry.space_group_name_H-M   'P 1'
#
loop_
_entity.id
_entity.type
_entity.pdbx_description
1 polymer ?
#
loop_
_entity_poly.entity_id
_entity_poly.type
_entity_poly.pdbx_seq_one_letter_code
_entity_poly.pdbx_strand_id
1 'polypeptide(L)'
;MTRDHMTSAGSDSIDTQSLDHSRLELRWHESAERAHAMRLWNMLAESLEHGPSLTCSPAWVETWLDQYGDLVPHRFVAGYSAEGTLRGMALLCEGVEEHEGPFPVRTLHLGTAGEPEADSVVVEYNRLLADSRWHPIFLRDVLQAMAEDGSCDELRLDGFSLNDFSVVSKSLQPLQLRKEVRTVVSWYFDLDAARAEGGEVISHLGYSTRKHLRKNLRWYTSEGGELTSEWAESVEEAEDIFAEMVQLHQQRWEAAGHPGVYSSERFMRFHQELLRRLVPAGKMVLFRVKCGTELVGCVQLLVDGRRVLAYQGGFAAYDSKHSPGVVVDYLCISECLKRGYSAFDFLGGESSHKQKLSTDSAKLVWVRLKHPRLKYAFAQVGRLLKYGSRTAPSATPPQNGTIRVREVNSLEDLAPLREDWNRLLARTADATWLQSYEWFTEHHRLYCSSSRMRVLVVEDEGHPIGIMPLVLKTVPTSLGEMSCLT
;
A
#
# COMPACT_ATOMS: atom_id res chain seq x y z
N MET A 1 14.14 10.16 39.69
CA MET A 1 13.55 11.45 39.30
C MET A 1 13.46 11.48 37.79
N THR A 2 12.29 11.12 37.27
CA THR A 2 11.93 11.25 35.86
C THR A 2 11.95 12.73 35.48
N ARG A 3 12.63 13.08 34.39
CA ARG A 3 12.54 14.40 33.76
C ARG A 3 11.73 14.26 32.49
N ASP A 4 10.54 14.84 32.49
CA ASP A 4 9.78 15.06 31.27
C ASP A 4 10.55 16.07 30.42
N HIS A 5 11.24 15.59 29.39
CA HIS A 5 11.85 16.46 28.39
C HIS A 5 10.79 16.83 27.36
N MET A 6 10.26 18.04 27.56
CA MET A 6 9.30 18.72 26.72
C MET A 6 9.77 18.77 25.26
N THR A 7 9.20 17.91 24.43
CA THR A 7 9.43 17.90 22.97
C THR A 7 8.87 19.18 22.37
N SER A 8 9.76 20.08 21.95
CA SER A 8 9.44 21.29 21.20
C SER A 8 9.07 20.97 19.74
N ALA A 9 8.04 20.14 19.56
CA ALA A 9 7.26 20.18 18.33
C ALA A 9 6.34 21.40 18.43
N GLY A 10 6.38 22.28 17.43
CA GLY A 10 5.38 23.32 17.25
C GLY A 10 4.03 22.68 16.99
N SER A 11 3.29 22.39 18.06
CA SER A 11 1.89 21.97 17.96
C SER A 11 1.04 23.20 17.69
N ASP A 12 1.01 23.62 16.43
CA ASP A 12 -0.23 24.13 15.86
C ASP A 12 -1.22 22.97 15.90
N SER A 13 -1.86 22.80 17.06
CA SER A 13 -3.06 22.02 17.19
C SER A 13 -4.10 22.72 16.32
N ILE A 14 -4.20 22.33 15.06
CA ILE A 14 -5.27 22.75 14.17
C ILE A 14 -6.56 22.48 14.93
N ASP A 15 -7.28 23.55 15.28
CA ASP A 15 -8.45 23.46 16.13
C ASP A 15 -9.51 22.65 15.38
N THR A 16 -9.63 21.37 15.75
CA THR A 16 -10.49 20.41 15.04
C THR A 16 -11.97 20.81 15.07
N GLN A 17 -12.37 21.75 15.93
CA GLN A 17 -13.73 22.32 15.93
C GLN A 17 -13.95 23.30 14.76
N SER A 18 -12.89 23.95 14.25
CA SER A 18 -13.00 24.91 13.13
C SER A 18 -13.11 24.24 11.74
N LEU A 19 -12.67 22.98 11.62
CA LEU A 19 -12.67 22.22 10.36
C LEU A 19 -14.08 21.77 9.93
N ASP A 20 -15.03 21.66 10.86
CA ASP A 20 -16.30 20.95 10.65
C ASP A 20 -17.32 21.73 9.80
N HIS A 21 -17.12 23.05 9.62
CA HIS A 21 -18.04 23.92 8.87
C HIS A 21 -17.54 24.34 7.48
N SER A 22 -16.24 24.24 7.21
CA SER A 22 -15.69 24.55 5.87
C SER A 22 -15.86 23.34 4.96
N ARG A 23 -16.42 23.53 3.76
CA ARG A 23 -16.49 22.51 2.68
C ARG A 23 -15.89 23.06 1.39
N LEU A 24 -15.38 22.17 0.55
CA LEU A 24 -14.95 22.48 -0.81
C LEU A 24 -15.98 22.03 -1.84
N GLU A 25 -16.17 22.82 -2.89
CA GLU A 25 -16.86 22.38 -4.11
C GLU A 25 -15.92 21.45 -4.87
N LEU A 26 -16.28 20.17 -4.99
CA LEU A 26 -15.50 19.19 -5.75
C LEU A 26 -15.92 19.18 -7.21
N ARG A 27 -14.95 19.32 -8.11
CA ARG A 27 -15.11 19.16 -9.56
C ARG A 27 -14.27 17.99 -10.03
N TRP A 28 -14.90 17.09 -10.78
CA TRP A 28 -14.29 15.87 -11.30
C TRP A 28 -13.86 16.10 -12.74
N HIS A 29 -12.70 15.56 -13.10
CA HIS A 29 -12.16 15.57 -14.46
C HIS A 29 -11.78 14.14 -14.86
N GLU A 30 -12.24 13.71 -16.03
CA GLU A 30 -11.96 12.37 -16.54
C GLU A 30 -10.52 12.25 -17.07
N SER A 31 -10.01 11.03 -17.26
CA SER A 31 -8.64 10.80 -17.79
C SER A 31 -8.38 11.51 -19.12
N ALA A 32 -9.39 11.63 -19.99
CA ALA A 32 -9.33 12.38 -21.23
C ALA A 32 -9.02 13.89 -21.04
N GLU A 33 -9.31 14.43 -19.86
CA GLU A 33 -9.01 15.82 -19.47
C GLU A 33 -7.65 15.97 -18.77
N ARG A 34 -6.79 14.92 -18.73
CA ARG A 34 -5.47 14.94 -18.05
C ARG A 34 -4.69 16.23 -18.32
N ALA A 35 -4.63 16.70 -19.56
CA ALA A 35 -3.92 17.92 -19.91
C ALA A 35 -4.48 19.19 -19.24
N HIS A 36 -5.79 19.26 -18.97
CA HIS A 36 -6.40 20.33 -18.19
C HIS A 36 -6.16 20.15 -16.70
N ALA A 37 -6.40 18.95 -16.17
CA ALA A 37 -6.20 18.63 -14.76
C ALA A 37 -4.76 18.90 -14.32
N MET A 38 -3.76 18.52 -15.11
CA MET A 38 -2.34 18.79 -14.80
C MET A 38 -1.99 20.29 -14.84
N ARG A 39 -2.68 21.12 -15.64
CA ARG A 39 -2.49 22.59 -15.56
C ARG A 39 -3.00 23.16 -14.23
N LEU A 40 -4.14 22.65 -13.73
CA LEU A 40 -4.66 23.01 -12.39
C LEU A 40 -3.72 22.51 -11.28
N TRP A 41 -3.19 21.29 -11.44
CA TRP A 41 -2.26 20.67 -10.50
C TRP A 41 -0.94 21.46 -10.39
N ASN A 42 -0.32 21.82 -11.52
CA ASN A 42 0.88 22.64 -11.55
C ASN A 42 0.62 24.03 -10.94
N MET A 43 -0.47 24.71 -11.32
CA MET A 43 -0.86 26.00 -10.74
C MET A 43 -1.04 25.95 -9.21
N LEU A 44 -1.68 24.90 -8.69
CA LEU A 44 -1.82 24.72 -7.24
C LEU A 44 -0.45 24.46 -6.58
N ALA A 45 0.38 23.60 -7.17
CA ALA A 45 1.70 23.26 -6.63
C ALA A 45 2.64 24.46 -6.56
N GLU A 46 2.62 25.33 -7.58
CA GLU A 46 3.37 26.59 -7.64
C GLU A 46 2.88 27.62 -6.59
N SER A 47 1.62 27.53 -6.16
CA SER A 47 1.04 28.43 -5.15
C SER A 47 1.33 28.05 -3.70
N LEU A 48 1.93 26.88 -3.44
CA LEU A 48 2.23 26.41 -2.09
C LEU A 48 3.52 27.02 -1.54
N GLU A 49 3.45 27.64 -0.35
CA GLU A 49 4.58 28.34 0.29
C GLU A 49 5.83 27.46 0.49
N HIS A 50 5.65 26.16 0.71
CA HIS A 50 6.74 25.19 0.91
C HIS A 50 6.87 24.20 -0.25
N GLY A 51 6.16 24.45 -1.36
CA GLY A 51 6.00 23.52 -2.47
C GLY A 51 5.15 22.29 -2.13
N PRO A 52 4.93 21.38 -3.10
CA PRO A 52 4.22 20.14 -2.88
C PRO A 52 5.07 19.11 -2.13
N SER A 53 4.41 18.26 -1.33
CA SER A 53 5.01 16.99 -0.90
C SER A 53 5.33 16.12 -2.12
N LEU A 54 6.38 15.33 -2.03
CA LEU A 54 6.92 14.60 -3.18
C LEU A 54 5.89 13.72 -3.91
N THR A 55 5.13 12.92 -3.18
CA THR A 55 4.14 11.94 -3.69
C THR A 55 2.94 12.59 -4.39
N CYS A 56 2.69 13.88 -4.15
CA CYS A 56 1.66 14.67 -4.85
C CYS A 56 2.25 15.78 -5.73
N SER A 57 3.57 15.80 -5.94
CA SER A 57 4.23 16.75 -6.83
C SER A 57 3.88 16.47 -8.30
N PRO A 58 3.84 17.50 -9.17
CA PRO A 58 3.61 17.29 -10.60
C PRO A 58 4.62 16.31 -11.22
N ALA A 59 5.90 16.40 -10.86
CA ALA A 59 6.94 15.50 -11.37
C ALA A 59 6.66 14.03 -11.04
N TRP A 60 6.20 13.71 -9.81
CA TRP A 60 5.83 12.35 -9.43
C TRP A 60 4.56 11.88 -10.16
N VAL A 61 3.50 12.70 -10.11
CA VAL A 61 2.17 12.34 -10.65
C VAL A 61 2.19 12.22 -12.17
N GLU A 62 2.88 13.11 -12.89
CA GLU A 62 3.03 13.01 -14.34
C GLU A 62 3.86 11.79 -14.75
N THR A 63 4.98 11.52 -14.07
CA THR A 63 5.81 10.34 -14.38
C THR A 63 5.04 9.05 -14.14
N TRP A 64 4.25 8.97 -13.07
CA TRP A 64 3.39 7.81 -12.82
C TRP A 64 2.31 7.68 -13.91
N LEU A 65 1.63 8.76 -14.27
CA LEU A 65 0.62 8.74 -15.33
C LEU A 65 1.20 8.42 -16.72
N ASP A 66 2.46 8.78 -16.99
CA ASP A 66 3.18 8.44 -18.22
C ASP A 66 3.53 6.94 -18.30
N GLN A 67 3.70 6.25 -17.15
CA GLN A 67 4.05 4.83 -17.11
C GLN A 67 2.91 3.88 -16.72
N TYR A 68 1.80 4.38 -16.17
CA TYR A 68 0.69 3.57 -15.66
C TYR A 68 -0.70 4.07 -16.10
N GLY A 69 -0.84 5.29 -16.63
CA GLY A 69 -2.15 5.88 -16.97
C GLY A 69 -2.88 5.24 -18.15
N ASP A 70 -2.21 4.40 -18.94
CA ASP A 70 -2.80 3.53 -19.98
C ASP A 70 -3.28 2.17 -19.44
N LEU A 71 -2.77 1.75 -18.28
CA LEU A 71 -3.09 0.49 -17.61
C LEU A 71 -4.13 0.68 -16.50
N VAL A 72 -3.96 1.72 -15.68
CA VAL A 72 -4.77 2.01 -14.49
C VAL A 72 -5.78 3.12 -14.84
N PRO A 73 -7.09 2.81 -14.89
CA PRO A 73 -8.12 3.83 -15.10
C PRO A 73 -8.07 4.85 -13.97
N HIS A 74 -8.14 6.13 -14.30
CA HIS A 74 -7.92 7.20 -13.33
C HIS A 74 -8.77 8.43 -13.63
N ARG A 75 -9.00 9.25 -12.60
CA ARG A 75 -9.69 10.54 -12.66
C ARG A 75 -9.03 11.53 -11.73
N PHE A 76 -9.30 12.81 -11.94
CA PHE A 76 -8.81 13.88 -11.10
C PHE A 76 -9.98 14.54 -10.38
N VAL A 77 -9.73 15.03 -9.17
CA VAL A 77 -10.68 15.87 -8.43
C VAL A 77 -10.01 17.17 -8.01
N ALA A 78 -10.66 18.28 -8.30
CA ALA A 78 -10.27 19.64 -7.96
C ALA A 78 -11.23 20.19 -6.89
N GLY A 79 -10.71 20.63 -5.75
CA GLY A 79 -11.49 21.21 -4.66
C GLY A 79 -11.40 22.73 -4.64
N TYR A 80 -12.54 23.43 -4.71
CA TYR A 80 -12.62 24.88 -4.72
C TYR A 80 -13.25 25.43 -3.44
N SER A 81 -12.73 26.55 -2.91
CA SER A 81 -13.39 27.26 -1.80
C SER A 81 -14.62 28.04 -2.29
N ALA A 82 -15.45 28.55 -1.37
CA ALA A 82 -16.67 29.29 -1.70
C ALA A 82 -16.43 30.54 -2.58
N GLU A 83 -15.21 31.10 -2.54
CA GLU A 83 -14.76 32.20 -3.39
C GLU A 83 -14.26 31.76 -4.78
N GLY A 84 -14.40 30.48 -5.12
CA GLY A 84 -13.94 29.89 -6.39
C GLY A 84 -12.42 29.69 -6.49
N THR A 85 -11.68 29.75 -5.37
CA THR A 85 -10.22 29.53 -5.38
C THR A 85 -9.91 28.03 -5.36
N LEU A 86 -9.01 27.56 -6.21
CA LEU A 86 -8.52 26.18 -6.16
C LEU A 86 -7.73 25.94 -4.86
N ARG A 87 -8.10 24.94 -4.08
CA ARG A 87 -7.51 24.60 -2.76
C ARG A 87 -6.96 23.18 -2.66
N GLY A 88 -7.40 22.27 -3.52
CA GLY A 88 -6.98 20.88 -3.51
C GLY A 88 -7.00 20.24 -4.89
N MET A 89 -6.07 19.33 -5.15
CA MET A 89 -6.02 18.43 -6.31
C MET A 89 -5.68 17.02 -5.84
N ALA A 90 -6.42 16.02 -6.30
CA ALA A 90 -6.12 14.61 -6.05
C ALA A 90 -6.34 13.76 -7.29
N LEU A 91 -5.58 12.67 -7.36
CA LEU A 91 -5.70 11.61 -8.36
C LEU A 91 -6.47 10.46 -7.70
N LEU A 92 -7.42 9.89 -8.42
CA LEU A 92 -8.10 8.67 -8.03
C LEU A 92 -7.84 7.61 -9.08
N CYS A 93 -7.47 6.41 -8.63
CA CYS A 93 -7.10 5.30 -9.50
C CYS A 93 -7.99 4.08 -9.21
N GLU A 94 -8.58 3.50 -10.24
CA GLU A 94 -9.37 2.27 -10.16
C GLU A 94 -8.41 1.07 -10.24
N GLY A 95 -8.34 0.24 -9.20
CA GLY A 95 -7.32 -0.80 -9.11
C GLY A 95 -7.54 -1.97 -10.07
N VAL A 96 -6.44 -2.48 -10.62
CA VAL A 96 -6.41 -3.52 -11.65
C VAL A 96 -6.11 -4.89 -11.04
N GLU A 97 -6.79 -5.94 -11.51
CA GLU A 97 -6.61 -7.34 -11.03
C GLU A 97 -6.86 -7.57 -9.52
N GLU A 98 -7.63 -6.69 -8.88
CA GLU A 98 -7.92 -6.71 -7.45
C GLU A 98 -8.95 -7.78 -7.02
N HIS A 99 -8.61 -8.57 -6.00
CA HIS A 99 -9.39 -9.73 -5.55
C HIS A 99 -9.44 -9.88 -4.02
N GLU A 100 -10.60 -10.31 -3.49
CA GLU A 100 -10.74 -10.76 -2.09
C GLU A 100 -11.08 -12.27 -2.08
N GLY A 101 -10.04 -13.10 -2.15
CA GLY A 101 -10.20 -14.54 -2.37
C GLY A 101 -10.53 -14.83 -3.84
N PRO A 102 -11.59 -15.59 -4.16
CA PRO A 102 -11.97 -15.88 -5.56
C PRO A 102 -12.78 -14.76 -6.22
N PHE A 103 -13.14 -13.70 -5.49
CA PHE A 103 -14.05 -12.66 -5.98
C PHE A 103 -13.27 -11.42 -6.45
N PRO A 104 -13.54 -10.90 -7.66
CA PRO A 104 -13.00 -9.61 -8.08
C PRO A 104 -13.60 -8.47 -7.24
N VAL A 105 -12.80 -7.44 -7.00
CA VAL A 105 -13.12 -6.30 -6.14
C VAL A 105 -12.78 -5.01 -6.89
N ARG A 106 -13.75 -4.09 -7.00
CA ARG A 106 -13.49 -2.76 -7.56
C ARG A 106 -12.93 -1.88 -6.44
N THR A 107 -11.65 -1.56 -6.51
CA THR A 107 -10.99 -0.68 -5.54
C THR A 107 -10.84 0.71 -6.14
N LEU A 108 -10.95 1.74 -5.31
CA LEU A 108 -10.67 3.13 -5.67
C LEU A 108 -9.61 3.66 -4.72
N HIS A 109 -8.42 3.88 -5.27
CA HIS A 109 -7.22 4.32 -4.56
C HIS A 109 -7.09 5.83 -4.62
N LEU A 110 -6.59 6.44 -3.55
CA LEU A 110 -6.34 7.87 -3.46
C LEU A 110 -4.84 8.14 -3.62
N GLY A 111 -4.45 8.85 -4.68
CA GLY A 111 -3.05 9.04 -5.09
C GLY A 111 -2.60 8.05 -6.18
N THR A 112 -1.28 7.92 -6.36
CA THR A 112 -0.65 7.04 -7.36
C THR A 112 -0.52 5.62 -6.82
N ALA A 113 -1.53 4.78 -7.08
CA ALA A 113 -1.60 3.37 -6.69
C ALA A 113 -2.66 2.65 -7.56
N GLY A 114 -2.78 1.32 -7.42
CA GLY A 114 -3.79 0.51 -8.12
C GLY A 114 -3.25 -0.23 -9.35
N GLU A 115 -1.97 -0.08 -9.66
CA GLU A 115 -1.24 -0.96 -10.57
C GLU A 115 -1.09 -2.39 -9.98
N PRO A 116 -0.88 -3.42 -10.83
CA PRO A 116 -0.68 -4.80 -10.37
C PRO A 116 0.49 -4.95 -9.39
N GLU A 117 0.40 -5.88 -8.44
CA GLU A 117 1.43 -6.08 -7.39
C GLU A 117 2.85 -6.32 -7.96
N ALA A 118 2.95 -6.94 -9.14
CA ALA A 118 4.22 -7.19 -9.82
C ALA A 118 4.89 -5.93 -10.41
N ASP A 119 4.12 -4.87 -10.67
CA ASP A 119 4.58 -3.60 -11.24
C ASP A 119 4.64 -2.47 -10.20
N SER A 120 4.27 -2.74 -8.94
CA SER A 120 3.93 -1.68 -7.99
C SER A 120 5.11 -0.85 -7.51
N VAL A 121 4.92 0.47 -7.54
CA VAL A 121 5.88 1.45 -7.04
C VAL A 121 5.82 1.63 -5.52
N VAL A 122 4.80 1.09 -4.86
CA VAL A 122 4.57 1.16 -3.40
C VAL A 122 4.76 2.57 -2.84
N VAL A 123 3.75 3.42 -3.04
CA VAL A 123 3.76 4.79 -2.50
C VAL A 123 3.67 4.79 -0.97
N GLU A 124 4.59 5.50 -0.32
CA GLU A 124 4.63 5.76 1.11
C GLU A 124 4.76 7.26 1.37
N TYR A 125 4.19 7.75 2.48
CA TYR A 125 3.86 9.17 2.64
C TYR A 125 2.98 9.70 1.50
N ASN A 126 2.03 8.89 1.06
CA ASN A 126 1.02 9.29 0.08
C ASN A 126 0.16 10.43 0.64
N ARG A 127 -0.18 11.40 -0.22
CA ARG A 127 -0.78 12.67 0.17
C ARG A 127 -1.58 13.26 -0.99
N LEU A 128 -2.52 14.17 -0.68
CA LEU A 128 -3.24 14.96 -1.68
C LEU A 128 -2.51 16.29 -1.85
N LEU A 129 -2.57 16.89 -3.05
CA LEU A 129 -2.01 18.22 -3.23
C LEU A 129 -2.99 19.25 -2.66
N ALA A 130 -2.67 19.81 -1.50
CA ALA A 130 -3.41 20.90 -0.89
C ALA A 130 -2.52 21.63 0.13
N ASP A 131 -2.76 22.92 0.33
CA ASP A 131 -2.12 23.67 1.43
C ASP A 131 -2.48 23.08 2.80
N SER A 132 -1.60 23.24 3.79
CA SER A 132 -1.73 22.69 5.15
C SER A 132 -3.09 23.00 5.80
N ARG A 133 -3.67 24.19 5.57
CA ARG A 133 -5.01 24.54 6.10
C ARG A 133 -6.12 23.73 5.43
N TRP A 134 -6.02 23.50 4.13
CA TRP A 134 -7.08 22.91 3.31
C TRP A 134 -6.96 21.40 3.15
N HIS A 135 -5.76 20.82 3.32
CA HIS A 135 -5.51 19.38 3.20
C HIS A 135 -6.49 18.49 4.00
N PRO A 136 -6.73 18.69 5.32
CA PRO A 136 -7.67 17.85 6.06
C PRO A 136 -9.12 18.01 5.60
N ILE A 137 -9.52 19.20 5.14
CA ILE A 137 -10.85 19.50 4.60
C ILE A 137 -11.03 18.76 3.26
N PHE A 138 -10.06 18.88 2.37
CA PHE A 138 -10.07 18.28 1.05
C PHE A 138 -10.02 16.74 1.10
N LEU A 139 -9.15 16.17 1.95
CA LEU A 139 -9.10 14.72 2.18
C LEU A 139 -10.44 14.19 2.70
N ARG A 140 -11.08 14.88 3.64
CA ARG A 140 -12.41 14.52 4.13
C ARG A 140 -13.45 14.56 3.02
N ASP A 141 -13.55 15.68 2.31
CA ASP A 141 -14.61 15.91 1.31
C ASP A 141 -14.48 14.92 0.14
N VAL A 142 -13.26 14.65 -0.33
CA VAL A 142 -12.98 13.66 -1.38
C VAL A 142 -13.36 12.24 -0.91
N LEU A 143 -12.93 11.82 0.28
CA LEU A 143 -13.28 10.50 0.81
C LEU A 143 -14.79 10.33 1.08
N GLN A 144 -15.47 11.39 1.52
CA GLN A 144 -16.91 11.38 1.70
C GLN A 144 -17.63 11.22 0.36
N ALA A 145 -17.24 11.99 -0.66
CA ALA A 145 -17.84 11.88 -2.00
C ALA A 145 -17.59 10.49 -2.63
N MET A 146 -16.37 9.95 -2.51
CA MET A 146 -16.03 8.59 -2.96
C MET A 146 -16.89 7.50 -2.28
N ALA A 147 -17.21 7.70 -1.00
CA ALA A 147 -18.04 6.77 -0.23
C ALA A 147 -19.54 6.91 -0.52
N GLU A 148 -20.02 8.13 -0.77
CA GLU A 148 -21.43 8.37 -1.08
C GLU A 148 -21.80 7.91 -2.50
N ASP A 149 -20.86 7.98 -3.45
CA ASP A 149 -21.02 7.43 -4.81
C ASP A 149 -21.28 5.91 -4.82
N GLY A 150 -20.55 5.16 -3.98
CA GLY A 150 -20.79 3.73 -3.77
C GLY A 150 -20.67 2.85 -5.02
N SER A 151 -20.05 3.34 -6.11
CA SER A 151 -19.78 2.53 -7.30
C SER A 151 -18.69 1.49 -7.06
N CYS A 152 -17.67 1.81 -6.25
CA CYS A 152 -16.60 0.90 -5.86
C CYS A 152 -17.06 -0.11 -4.78
N ASP A 153 -16.22 -1.11 -4.50
CA ASP A 153 -16.41 -2.03 -3.37
C ASP A 153 -15.50 -1.65 -2.19
N GLU A 154 -14.34 -1.04 -2.45
CA GLU A 154 -13.40 -0.56 -1.43
C GLU A 154 -12.78 0.79 -1.80
N LEU A 155 -12.71 1.70 -0.82
CA LEU A 155 -11.82 2.86 -0.89
C LEU A 155 -10.49 2.50 -0.22
N ARG A 156 -9.37 2.93 -0.82
CA ARG A 156 -8.03 2.67 -0.32
C ARG A 156 -7.23 3.96 -0.13
N LEU A 157 -6.68 4.09 1.08
CA LEU A 157 -5.64 5.06 1.41
C LEU A 157 -4.37 4.26 1.61
N ASP A 158 -3.49 4.25 0.61
CA ASP A 158 -2.26 3.45 0.63
C ASP A 158 -1.07 4.30 1.08
N GLY A 159 -0.38 3.89 2.15
CA GLY A 159 0.85 4.54 2.62
C GLY A 159 0.68 5.95 3.21
N PHE A 160 -0.51 6.32 3.68
CA PHE A 160 -0.78 7.64 4.26
C PHE A 160 -0.15 7.79 5.66
N SER A 161 0.12 9.01 6.10
CA SER A 161 0.50 9.23 7.50
C SER A 161 -0.66 8.91 8.45
N LEU A 162 -0.35 8.34 9.62
CA LEU A 162 -1.37 8.09 10.65
C LEU A 162 -2.07 9.39 11.08
N ASN A 163 -1.37 10.54 11.04
CA ASN A 163 -1.94 11.83 11.41
C ASN A 163 -3.04 12.27 10.43
N ASP A 164 -2.75 12.26 9.12
CA ASP A 164 -3.72 12.63 8.08
C ASP A 164 -4.98 11.77 8.16
N PHE A 165 -4.81 10.45 8.33
CA PHE A 165 -5.96 9.56 8.52
C PHE A 165 -6.70 9.83 9.82
N SER A 166 -6.00 10.07 10.93
CA SER A 166 -6.63 10.31 12.24
C SER A 166 -7.58 11.50 12.22
N VAL A 167 -7.21 12.59 11.54
CA VAL A 167 -8.04 13.80 11.39
C VAL A 167 -9.37 13.47 10.72
N VAL A 168 -9.37 12.75 9.59
CA VAL A 168 -10.60 12.45 8.83
C VAL A 168 -11.37 11.24 9.34
N SER A 169 -10.74 10.36 10.14
CA SER A 169 -11.32 9.09 10.59
C SER A 169 -12.63 9.19 11.39
N LYS A 170 -12.92 10.36 11.99
CA LYS A 170 -14.18 10.65 12.69
C LYS A 170 -15.32 10.95 11.71
N SER A 171 -15.06 11.79 10.71
CA SER A 171 -16.05 12.18 9.69
C SER A 171 -16.54 11.00 8.84
N LEU A 172 -15.77 9.91 8.77
CA LEU A 172 -16.13 8.70 8.05
C LEU A 172 -17.03 7.72 8.85
N GLN A 173 -17.22 7.93 10.16
CA GLN A 173 -18.03 7.02 10.99
C GLN A 173 -19.52 6.92 10.57
N PRO A 174 -20.21 8.01 10.18
CA PRO A 174 -21.61 7.95 9.75
C PRO A 174 -21.86 7.11 8.49
N LEU A 175 -20.82 6.87 7.67
CA LEU A 175 -20.92 6.20 6.37
C LEU A 175 -21.06 4.67 6.46
N GLN A 176 -21.03 4.10 7.68
CA GLN A 176 -21.22 2.66 7.96
C GLN A 176 -20.26 1.70 7.21
N LEU A 177 -19.14 2.21 6.69
CA LEU A 177 -18.14 1.41 5.98
C LEU A 177 -17.38 0.48 6.93
N ARG A 178 -17.13 -0.76 6.50
CA ARG A 178 -16.28 -1.70 7.24
C ARG A 178 -14.82 -1.31 7.06
N LYS A 179 -14.24 -0.69 8.09
CA LYS A 179 -12.84 -0.26 8.12
C LYS A 179 -11.89 -1.39 8.52
N GLU A 180 -10.87 -1.62 7.69
CA GLU A 180 -9.67 -2.39 8.03
C GLU A 180 -8.45 -1.45 7.95
N VAL A 181 -7.58 -1.46 8.97
CA VAL A 181 -6.37 -0.60 9.02
C VAL A 181 -5.16 -1.48 9.28
N ARG A 182 -4.19 -1.45 8.37
CA ARG A 182 -2.83 -1.95 8.59
C ARG A 182 -1.93 -0.76 8.92
N THR A 183 -1.29 -0.79 10.08
CA THR A 183 -0.28 0.21 10.46
C THR A 183 1.11 -0.38 10.26
N VAL A 184 2.02 0.39 9.65
CA VAL A 184 3.45 0.05 9.52
C VAL A 184 4.27 1.14 10.20
N VAL A 185 5.36 0.74 10.85
CA VAL A 185 6.31 1.66 11.48
C VAL A 185 7.37 2.09 10.46
N SER A 186 7.57 3.40 10.32
CA SER A 186 8.66 3.99 9.53
C SER A 186 9.75 4.43 10.51
N TRP A 187 10.86 3.70 10.55
CA TRP A 187 11.97 3.99 11.47
C TRP A 187 12.85 5.09 10.88
N TYR A 188 13.21 6.12 11.67
CA TYR A 188 14.05 7.20 11.16
C TYR A 188 15.12 7.66 12.18
N PHE A 189 16.23 8.16 11.65
CA PHE A 189 17.25 8.86 12.42
C PHE A 189 16.98 10.37 12.34
N ASP A 190 16.82 11.00 13.50
CA ASP A 190 16.59 12.44 13.61
C ASP A 190 17.92 13.20 13.54
N LEU A 191 18.16 13.86 12.41
CA LEU A 191 19.41 14.56 12.11
C LEU A 191 19.44 15.95 12.73
N ASP A 192 18.28 16.60 12.92
CA ASP A 192 18.21 17.90 13.60
C ASP A 192 18.51 17.73 15.10
N ALA A 193 17.95 16.70 15.75
CA ALA A 193 18.26 16.34 17.14
C ALA A 193 19.73 15.95 17.31
N ALA A 194 20.27 15.07 16.46
CA ALA A 194 21.67 14.69 16.50
C ALA A 194 22.63 15.89 16.27
N ARG A 195 22.27 16.83 15.39
CA ARG A 195 23.03 18.06 15.18
C ARG A 195 23.00 18.99 16.39
N ALA A 196 21.89 19.04 17.11
CA ALA A 196 21.75 19.84 18.33
C ALA A 196 22.51 19.24 19.53
N GLU A 197 22.54 17.91 19.65
CA GLU A 197 23.38 17.21 20.65
C GLU A 197 24.88 17.27 20.30
N GLY A 198 25.21 17.20 19.01
CA GLY A 198 26.56 17.16 18.48
C GLY A 198 27.23 15.78 18.59
N GLY A 199 28.32 15.61 17.84
CA GLY A 199 29.06 14.36 17.72
C GLY A 199 28.89 13.69 16.36
N GLU A 200 29.32 12.43 16.26
CA GLU A 200 29.13 11.61 15.07
C GLU A 200 27.79 10.87 15.13
N VAL A 201 27.20 10.51 13.98
CA VAL A 201 25.98 9.65 13.90
C VAL A 201 26.10 8.41 14.79
N ILE A 202 27.28 7.80 14.85
CA ILE A 202 27.50 6.59 15.66
C ILE A 202 27.34 6.84 17.17
N SER A 203 27.51 8.04 17.70
CA SER A 203 27.34 8.32 19.15
C SER A 203 25.90 8.12 19.60
N HIS A 204 24.92 8.52 18.78
CA HIS A 204 23.48 8.49 19.12
C HIS A 204 22.89 7.07 19.04
N LEU A 205 23.62 6.09 18.48
CA LEU A 205 23.19 4.71 18.35
C LEU A 205 23.41 3.87 19.63
N GLY A 206 22.59 2.83 19.82
CA GLY A 206 22.71 1.92 20.97
C GLY A 206 24.04 1.14 21.04
N TYR A 207 24.49 0.78 22.25
CA TYR A 207 25.82 0.16 22.48
C TYR A 207 26.12 -1.05 21.58
N SER A 208 25.16 -1.97 21.41
CA SER A 208 25.30 -3.15 20.55
C SER A 208 25.43 -2.78 19.08
N THR A 209 24.63 -1.82 18.59
CA THR A 209 24.75 -1.24 17.23
C THR A 209 26.14 -0.64 17.03
N ARG A 210 26.61 0.23 17.94
CA ARG A 210 27.94 0.86 17.86
C ARG A 210 29.06 -0.18 17.80
N LYS A 211 28.98 -1.25 18.61
CA LYS A 211 29.94 -2.36 18.61
C LYS A 211 29.92 -3.14 17.29
N HIS A 212 28.74 -3.42 16.75
CA HIS A 212 28.57 -4.14 15.48
C HIS A 212 29.04 -3.30 14.29
N LEU A 213 28.61 -2.04 14.18
CA LEU A 213 29.01 -1.12 13.12
C LEU A 213 30.54 -0.92 13.09
N ARG A 214 31.17 -0.66 14.24
CA ARG A 214 32.64 -0.60 14.34
C ARG A 214 33.35 -1.89 13.94
N LYS A 215 32.71 -3.06 14.06
CA LYS A 215 33.25 -4.33 13.55
C LYS A 215 33.15 -4.38 12.03
N ASN A 216 31.99 -4.04 11.45
CA ASN A 216 31.80 -4.03 9.99
C ASN A 216 32.76 -3.04 9.31
N LEU A 217 32.81 -1.79 9.77
CA LEU A 217 33.69 -0.76 9.23
C LEU A 217 35.16 -1.20 9.23
N ARG A 218 35.63 -1.78 10.34
CA ARG A 218 36.99 -2.32 10.42
C ARG A 218 37.23 -3.51 9.50
N TRP A 219 36.24 -4.38 9.28
CA TRP A 219 36.41 -5.54 8.41
C TRP A 219 36.64 -5.10 6.96
N TYR A 220 35.77 -4.23 6.44
CA TYR A 220 35.94 -3.62 5.12
C TYR A 220 37.31 -2.93 5.00
N THR A 221 37.69 -2.07 5.96
CA THR A 221 38.98 -1.36 5.89
C THR A 221 40.22 -2.20 6.21
N SER A 222 40.07 -3.39 6.80
CA SER A 222 41.20 -4.31 7.03
C SER A 222 41.48 -5.25 5.87
N GLU A 223 40.49 -5.55 5.02
CA GLU A 223 40.61 -6.56 3.95
C GLU A 223 40.36 -6.00 2.54
N GLY A 224 39.58 -4.92 2.37
CA GLY A 224 39.13 -4.40 1.06
C GLY A 224 39.65 -3.01 0.65
N GLY A 225 40.38 -2.29 1.50
CA GLY A 225 40.92 -0.95 1.22
C GLY A 225 40.08 0.20 1.81
N GLU A 226 40.24 1.41 1.28
CA GLU A 226 39.54 2.59 1.81
C GLU A 226 38.04 2.55 1.47
N LEU A 227 37.19 2.82 2.47
CA LEU A 227 35.76 3.03 2.25
C LEU A 227 35.53 4.47 1.77
N THR A 228 35.04 4.58 0.53
CA THR A 228 34.67 5.85 -0.10
C THR A 228 33.16 5.89 -0.32
N SER A 229 32.58 7.08 -0.25
CA SER A 229 31.15 7.31 -0.46
C SER A 229 30.95 8.44 -1.45
N GLU A 230 29.98 8.26 -2.34
CA GLU A 230 29.67 9.21 -3.41
C GLU A 230 28.17 9.51 -3.40
N TRP A 231 27.87 10.80 -3.51
CA TRP A 231 26.53 11.38 -3.55
C TRP A 231 26.39 12.02 -4.92
N ALA A 232 25.50 11.54 -5.77
CA ALA A 232 25.35 12.08 -7.12
C ALA A 232 25.02 13.59 -7.07
N GLU A 233 25.80 14.40 -7.79
CA GLU A 233 25.58 15.85 -7.94
C GLU A 233 25.13 16.20 -9.37
N SER A 234 25.10 15.21 -10.27
CA SER A 234 24.62 15.28 -11.66
C SER A 234 23.63 14.15 -12.01
N VAL A 235 22.94 14.27 -13.14
CA VAL A 235 22.03 13.22 -13.65
C VAL A 235 22.84 12.02 -14.11
N GLU A 236 23.98 12.26 -14.74
CA GLU A 236 24.90 11.26 -15.28
C GLU A 236 25.46 10.36 -14.16
N GLU A 237 25.96 10.94 -13.07
CA GLU A 237 26.39 10.17 -11.88
C GLU A 237 25.23 9.38 -11.26
N ALA A 238 24.02 9.96 -11.24
CA ALA A 238 22.84 9.28 -10.72
C ALA A 238 22.43 8.09 -11.60
N GLU A 239 22.44 8.21 -12.93
CA GLU A 239 22.17 7.10 -13.85
C GLU A 239 23.20 5.97 -13.71
N ASP A 240 24.49 6.29 -13.56
CA ASP A 240 25.56 5.32 -13.30
C ASP A 240 25.34 4.56 -11.97
N ILE A 241 25.06 5.28 -10.88
CA ILE A 241 24.80 4.66 -9.56
C ILE A 241 23.49 3.85 -9.58
N PHE A 242 22.48 4.31 -10.31
CA PHE A 242 21.22 3.59 -10.48
C PHE A 242 21.43 2.26 -11.23
N ALA A 243 22.25 2.24 -12.28
CA ALA A 243 22.60 1.01 -12.99
C ALA A 243 23.35 0.00 -12.07
N GLU A 244 24.32 0.47 -11.30
CA GLU A 244 25.00 -0.33 -10.26
C GLU A 244 24.00 -0.88 -9.21
N MET A 245 23.04 -0.06 -8.77
CA MET A 245 22.02 -0.45 -7.81
C MET A 245 21.08 -1.54 -8.36
N VAL A 246 20.58 -1.37 -9.59
CA VAL A 246 19.69 -2.31 -10.27
C VAL A 246 20.36 -3.67 -10.41
N GLN A 247 21.63 -3.70 -10.82
CA GLN A 247 22.39 -4.94 -10.95
C GLN A 247 22.46 -5.70 -9.62
N LEU A 248 22.86 -5.04 -8.53
CA LEU A 248 22.93 -5.66 -7.20
C LEU A 248 21.55 -6.12 -6.70
N HIS A 249 20.51 -5.35 -6.99
CA HIS A 249 19.14 -5.67 -6.57
C HIS A 249 18.64 -6.94 -7.29
N GLN A 250 18.77 -7.02 -8.61
CA GLN A 250 18.33 -8.17 -9.40
C GLN A 250 19.08 -9.45 -9.02
N GLN A 251 20.42 -9.40 -8.94
CA GLN A 251 21.24 -10.55 -8.51
C GLN A 251 20.77 -11.15 -7.18
N ARG A 252 20.36 -10.31 -6.22
CA ARG A 252 19.88 -10.74 -4.91
C ARG A 252 18.55 -11.48 -4.97
N TRP A 253 17.60 -11.01 -5.79
CA TRP A 253 16.28 -11.62 -5.91
C TRP A 253 16.29 -12.86 -6.80
N GLU A 254 17.04 -12.85 -7.89
CA GLU A 254 17.24 -14.01 -8.77
C GLU A 254 17.84 -15.18 -7.98
N ALA A 255 18.87 -14.92 -7.16
CA ALA A 255 19.44 -15.91 -6.24
C ALA A 255 18.46 -16.40 -5.16
N ALA A 256 17.41 -15.63 -4.85
CA ALA A 256 16.32 -16.01 -3.96
C ALA A 256 15.14 -16.69 -4.69
N GLY A 257 15.22 -16.90 -6.01
CA GLY A 257 14.17 -17.53 -6.82
C GLY A 257 13.01 -16.61 -7.20
N HIS A 258 13.20 -15.29 -7.12
CA HIS A 258 12.20 -14.28 -7.47
C HIS A 258 12.72 -13.37 -8.60
N PRO A 259 11.85 -12.81 -9.45
CA PRO A 259 12.30 -12.01 -10.60
C PRO A 259 12.83 -10.62 -10.23
N GLY A 260 12.51 -10.11 -9.02
CA GLY A 260 12.86 -8.75 -8.57
C GLY A 260 12.02 -7.66 -9.23
N VAL A 261 11.85 -6.51 -8.57
CA VAL A 261 10.95 -5.43 -9.05
C VAL A 261 11.43 -4.80 -10.36
N TYR A 262 12.75 -4.77 -10.60
CA TYR A 262 13.33 -4.24 -11.83
C TYR A 262 13.20 -5.18 -13.04
N SER A 263 12.53 -6.34 -12.89
CA SER A 263 12.04 -7.13 -14.03
C SER A 263 10.81 -6.51 -14.71
N SER A 264 10.07 -5.63 -14.02
CA SER A 264 8.99 -4.86 -14.63
C SER A 264 9.56 -3.71 -15.47
N GLU A 265 9.19 -3.68 -16.75
CA GLU A 265 9.57 -2.61 -17.66
C GLU A 265 8.95 -1.27 -17.27
N ARG A 266 7.69 -1.26 -16.77
CA ARG A 266 7.02 -0.03 -16.29
C ARG A 266 7.72 0.51 -15.04
N PHE A 267 8.03 -0.36 -14.08
CA PHE A 267 8.78 0.02 -12.88
C PHE A 267 10.15 0.59 -13.24
N MET A 268 10.90 -0.06 -14.13
CA MET A 268 12.21 0.41 -14.59
C MET A 268 12.12 1.81 -15.24
N ARG A 269 11.21 1.99 -16.21
CA ARG A 269 11.03 3.27 -16.92
C ARG A 269 10.57 4.38 -15.97
N PHE A 270 9.68 4.08 -15.03
CA PHE A 270 9.24 5.03 -14.00
C PHE A 270 10.42 5.57 -13.20
N HIS A 271 11.30 4.70 -12.70
CA HIS A 271 12.46 5.11 -11.91
C HIS A 271 13.48 5.90 -12.73
N GLN A 272 13.74 5.53 -13.99
CA GLN A 272 14.64 6.24 -14.89
C GLN A 272 14.15 7.66 -15.22
N GLU A 273 12.87 7.81 -15.55
CA GLU A 273 12.28 9.12 -15.86
C GLU A 273 12.17 9.98 -14.59
N LEU A 274 11.77 9.38 -13.46
CA LEU A 274 11.69 10.07 -12.18
C LEU A 274 13.07 10.59 -11.73
N LEU A 275 14.15 9.82 -11.97
CA LEU A 275 15.53 10.25 -11.72
C LEU A 275 15.88 11.50 -12.52
N ARG A 276 15.64 11.50 -13.84
CA ARG A 276 15.94 12.66 -14.71
C ARG A 276 15.16 13.91 -14.33
N ARG A 277 13.93 13.77 -13.82
CA ARG A 277 13.12 14.91 -13.35
C ARG A 277 13.50 15.39 -11.94
N LEU A 278 13.79 14.47 -11.01
CA LEU A 278 13.95 14.79 -9.59
C LEU A 278 15.40 15.07 -9.16
N VAL A 279 16.42 14.52 -9.82
CA VAL A 279 17.83 14.81 -9.49
C VAL A 279 18.16 16.29 -9.70
N PRO A 280 17.84 16.94 -10.85
CA PRO A 280 18.08 18.37 -11.04
C PRO A 280 17.29 19.26 -10.06
N ALA A 281 16.16 18.77 -9.54
CA ALA A 281 15.33 19.46 -8.56
C ALA A 281 15.80 19.26 -7.10
N GLY A 282 16.85 18.46 -6.86
CA GLY A 282 17.29 18.07 -5.51
C GLY A 282 16.26 17.22 -4.74
N LYS A 283 15.34 16.57 -5.46
CA LYS A 283 14.22 15.77 -4.94
C LYS A 283 14.45 14.26 -5.01
N MET A 284 15.47 13.83 -5.73
CA MET A 284 16.01 12.47 -5.69
C MET A 284 17.54 12.55 -5.64
N VAL A 285 18.17 11.61 -4.95
CA VAL A 285 19.62 11.44 -4.89
C VAL A 285 19.94 9.96 -5.01
N LEU A 286 21.02 9.63 -5.70
CA LEU A 286 21.62 8.30 -5.71
C LEU A 286 22.93 8.36 -4.91
N PHE A 287 23.12 7.40 -4.01
CA PHE A 287 24.29 7.31 -3.13
C PHE A 287 24.95 5.94 -3.26
N ARG A 288 26.28 5.89 -3.41
CA ARG A 288 27.05 4.63 -3.44
C ARG A 288 28.19 4.61 -2.44
N VAL A 289 28.57 3.41 -2.02
CA VAL A 289 29.78 3.15 -1.23
C VAL A 289 30.65 2.11 -1.93
N LYS A 290 31.95 2.41 -2.04
CA LYS A 290 32.97 1.52 -2.58
C LYS A 290 34.06 1.25 -1.55
N CYS A 291 34.65 0.07 -1.59
CA CYS A 291 35.81 -0.32 -0.79
C CYS A 291 36.96 -0.59 -1.75
N GLY A 292 37.93 0.32 -1.82
CA GLY A 292 38.83 0.39 -2.96
C GLY A 292 38.05 0.56 -4.27
N THR A 293 38.15 -0.41 -5.17
CA THR A 293 37.37 -0.46 -6.43
C THR A 293 36.08 -1.27 -6.33
N GLU A 294 35.87 -2.04 -5.25
CA GLU A 294 34.73 -2.94 -5.12
C GLU A 294 33.47 -2.21 -4.63
N LEU A 295 32.32 -2.50 -5.24
CA LEU A 295 31.05 -1.92 -4.87
C LEU A 295 30.46 -2.61 -3.63
N VAL A 296 30.25 -1.85 -2.55
CA VAL A 296 29.63 -2.33 -1.30
C VAL A 296 28.10 -2.26 -1.42
N GLY A 297 27.59 -1.18 -2.01
CA GLY A 297 26.17 -1.03 -2.33
C GLY A 297 25.77 0.41 -2.65
N CYS A 298 24.53 0.53 -3.13
CA CYS A 298 23.90 1.76 -3.55
C CYS A 298 22.52 1.91 -2.90
N VAL A 299 22.09 3.15 -2.67
CA VAL A 299 20.74 3.50 -2.20
C VAL A 299 20.18 4.64 -3.05
N GLN A 300 18.93 4.48 -3.48
CA GLN A 300 18.13 5.54 -4.08
C GLN A 300 17.32 6.23 -2.99
N LEU A 301 17.52 7.54 -2.90
CA LEU A 301 16.97 8.41 -1.89
C LEU A 301 15.96 9.35 -2.54
N LEU A 302 14.81 9.52 -1.89
CA LEU A 302 13.83 10.54 -2.23
C LEU A 302 13.88 11.66 -1.17
N VAL A 303 13.68 12.91 -1.57
CA VAL A 303 13.78 14.06 -0.64
C VAL A 303 12.46 14.81 -0.58
N ASP A 304 11.76 14.67 0.55
CA ASP A 304 10.52 15.41 0.84
C ASP A 304 10.76 16.48 1.92
N GLY A 305 10.59 17.75 1.56
CA GLY A 305 11.05 18.88 2.37
C GLY A 305 12.56 18.78 2.70
N ARG A 306 12.88 18.57 3.98
CA ARG A 306 14.25 18.27 4.48
C ARG A 306 14.44 16.80 4.93
N ARG A 307 13.44 15.92 4.72
CA ARG A 307 13.48 14.50 5.08
C ARG A 307 13.98 13.68 3.90
N VAL A 308 14.99 12.87 4.13
CA VAL A 308 15.53 11.92 3.14
C VAL A 308 14.88 10.56 3.38
N LEU A 309 14.33 9.94 2.35
CA LEU A 309 13.61 8.67 2.38
C LEU A 309 14.42 7.61 1.63
N ALA A 310 14.85 6.55 2.29
CA ALA A 310 15.58 5.44 1.69
C ALA A 310 14.61 4.50 0.95
N TYR A 311 14.43 4.76 -0.36
CA TYR A 311 13.35 4.18 -1.15
C TYR A 311 13.71 2.82 -1.75
N GLN A 312 14.84 2.72 -2.43
CA GLN A 312 15.35 1.47 -2.99
C GLN A 312 16.84 1.29 -2.67
N GLY A 313 17.31 0.06 -2.68
CA GLY A 313 18.72 -0.25 -2.44
C GLY A 313 19.18 -1.54 -3.11
N GLY A 314 20.46 -1.60 -3.40
CA GLY A 314 21.17 -2.75 -3.94
C GLY A 314 22.48 -2.92 -3.18
N PHE A 315 22.74 -4.11 -2.64
CA PHE A 315 23.89 -4.35 -1.77
C PHE A 315 24.66 -5.59 -2.23
N ALA A 316 25.98 -5.58 -2.07
CA ALA A 316 26.83 -6.72 -2.37
C ALA A 316 26.40 -7.99 -1.61
N ALA A 317 26.68 -9.16 -2.18
CA ALA A 317 26.45 -10.43 -1.51
C ALA A 317 27.35 -10.54 -0.26
N TYR A 318 26.82 -11.11 0.83
CA TYR A 318 27.50 -11.14 2.12
C TYR A 318 27.18 -12.37 2.95
N ASP A 319 28.11 -12.79 3.81
CA ASP A 319 27.85 -13.79 4.85
C ASP A 319 27.15 -13.14 6.06
N SER A 320 26.47 -13.91 6.90
CA SER A 320 25.67 -13.37 8.02
C SER A 320 26.47 -12.60 9.09
N LYS A 321 27.79 -12.42 8.94
CA LYS A 321 28.66 -11.74 9.91
C LYS A 321 28.94 -10.28 9.55
N HIS A 322 28.86 -9.88 8.28
CA HIS A 322 29.25 -8.55 7.80
C HIS A 322 28.20 -7.97 6.84
N SER A 323 27.46 -6.94 7.26
CA SER A 323 26.31 -6.44 6.50
C SER A 323 26.67 -5.18 5.68
N PRO A 324 26.74 -5.24 4.34
CA PRO A 324 26.99 -4.09 3.49
C PRO A 324 25.93 -3.00 3.68
N GLY A 325 24.64 -3.36 3.72
CA GLY A 325 23.56 -2.38 3.94
C GLY A 325 23.75 -1.55 5.20
N VAL A 326 24.15 -2.16 6.32
CA VAL A 326 24.41 -1.43 7.59
C VAL A 326 25.56 -0.44 7.47
N VAL A 327 26.55 -0.69 6.61
CA VAL A 327 27.66 0.24 6.35
C VAL A 327 27.22 1.36 5.40
N VAL A 328 26.52 1.01 4.31
CA VAL A 328 25.99 1.97 3.33
C VAL A 328 25.02 2.94 4.00
N ASP A 329 24.03 2.44 4.75
CA ASP A 329 23.04 3.23 5.48
C ASP A 329 23.73 4.17 6.49
N TYR A 330 24.69 3.68 7.27
CA TYR A 330 25.42 4.52 8.24
C TYR A 330 26.21 5.65 7.58
N LEU A 331 26.92 5.37 6.47
CA LEU A 331 27.65 6.38 5.73
C LEU A 331 26.68 7.39 5.09
N CYS A 332 25.53 6.92 4.58
CA CYS A 332 24.49 7.76 4.03
C CYS A 332 23.85 8.69 5.08
N ILE A 333 23.49 8.18 6.28
CA ILE A 333 23.00 9.00 7.40
C ILE A 333 24.06 10.03 7.81
N SER A 334 25.33 9.63 7.83
CA SER A 334 26.46 10.51 8.16
C SER A 334 26.65 11.63 7.13
N GLU A 335 26.42 11.35 5.85
CA GLU A 335 26.44 12.36 4.78
C GLU A 335 25.20 13.27 4.86
N CYS A 336 24.01 12.73 5.13
CA CYS A 336 22.79 13.51 5.33
C CYS A 336 22.91 14.50 6.51
N LEU A 337 23.60 14.11 7.59
CA LEU A 337 23.87 14.98 8.75
C LEU A 337 24.71 16.21 8.33
N LYS A 338 25.79 15.98 7.57
CA LYS A 338 26.68 17.03 7.04
C LYS A 338 25.93 17.97 6.09
N ARG A 339 25.10 17.41 5.20
CA ARG A 339 24.34 18.16 4.17
C ARG A 339 23.12 18.93 4.71
N GLY A 340 22.83 18.85 6.01
CA GLY A 340 21.83 19.72 6.65
C GLY A 340 20.38 19.22 6.63
N TYR A 341 20.15 17.97 6.22
CA TYR A 341 18.82 17.34 6.24
C TYR A 341 18.28 17.18 7.68
N SER A 342 16.96 17.07 7.84
CA SER A 342 16.30 16.97 9.16
C SER A 342 16.16 15.54 9.67
N ALA A 343 15.98 14.57 8.78
CA ALA A 343 15.88 13.16 9.13
C ALA A 343 16.28 12.26 7.96
N PHE A 344 16.80 11.08 8.28
CA PHE A 344 16.95 9.96 7.36
C PHE A 344 15.93 8.88 7.75
N ASP A 345 14.95 8.65 6.89
CA ASP A 345 13.84 7.73 7.08
C ASP A 345 14.08 6.45 6.29
N PHE A 346 13.97 5.31 6.96
CA PHE A 346 14.10 4.02 6.33
C PHE A 346 12.83 3.57 5.61
N LEU A 347 11.76 4.37 5.59
CA LEU A 347 10.45 3.96 5.08
C LEU A 347 9.89 2.74 5.85
N GLY A 348 8.74 2.23 5.42
CA GLY A 348 8.11 1.05 5.97
C GLY A 348 9.02 -0.18 5.93
N GLY A 349 8.92 -1.01 6.97
CA GLY A 349 9.50 -2.35 6.96
C GLY A 349 10.08 -2.81 8.30
N GLU A 350 9.80 -4.06 8.64
CA GLU A 350 10.14 -4.66 9.94
C GLU A 350 11.56 -5.26 9.97
N SER A 351 12.54 -4.52 9.45
CA SER A 351 13.95 -4.93 9.47
C SER A 351 14.60 -4.55 10.81
N SER A 352 15.25 -5.54 11.45
CA SER A 352 15.94 -5.29 12.72
C SER A 352 17.22 -4.45 12.62
N HIS A 353 17.66 -4.08 11.41
CA HIS A 353 18.77 -3.12 11.24
C HIS A 353 18.26 -1.69 11.11
N LYS A 354 17.16 -1.45 10.37
CA LYS A 354 16.49 -0.15 10.25
C LYS A 354 16.25 0.44 11.65
N GLN A 355 15.52 -0.31 12.50
CA GLN A 355 15.29 0.06 13.90
C GLN A 355 16.56 0.36 14.70
N LYS A 356 17.66 -0.38 14.49
CA LYS A 356 18.91 -0.22 15.24
C LYS A 356 19.75 0.98 14.79
N LEU A 357 19.52 1.46 13.57
CA LEU A 357 20.14 2.65 12.97
C LEU A 357 19.24 3.91 13.09
N SER A 358 18.12 3.81 13.79
CA SER A 358 17.17 4.90 14.01
C SER A 358 17.18 5.40 15.45
N THR A 359 16.70 6.62 15.64
CA THR A 359 16.49 7.24 16.96
C THR A 359 15.01 7.34 17.31
N ASP A 360 14.13 7.45 16.31
CA ASP A 360 12.68 7.65 16.47
C ASP A 360 11.88 6.89 15.38
N SER A 361 10.56 7.04 15.37
CA SER A 361 9.66 6.32 14.46
C SER A 361 8.37 7.08 14.15
N ALA A 362 7.96 7.07 12.89
CA ALA A 362 6.64 7.49 12.43
C ALA A 362 5.72 6.27 12.18
N LYS A 363 4.45 6.52 11.91
CA LYS A 363 3.45 5.49 11.56
C LYS A 363 2.76 5.82 10.25
N LEU A 364 2.83 4.88 9.32
CA LEU A 364 2.10 4.87 8.06
C LEU A 364 0.91 3.92 8.17
N VAL A 365 -0.16 4.21 7.42
CA VAL A 365 -1.39 3.40 7.39
C VAL A 365 -1.81 3.06 5.96
N TRP A 366 -2.23 1.80 5.80
CA TRP A 366 -3.00 1.32 4.66
C TRP A 366 -4.41 1.06 5.17
N VAL A 367 -5.36 1.86 4.69
CA VAL A 367 -6.76 1.81 5.13
C VAL A 367 -7.62 1.29 3.99
N ARG A 368 -8.37 0.21 4.25
CA ARG A 368 -9.42 -0.28 3.36
C ARG A 368 -10.77 0.07 3.99
N LEU A 369 -11.57 0.88 3.32
CA LEU A 369 -12.94 1.19 3.71
C LEU A 369 -13.87 0.40 2.77
N LYS A 370 -14.42 -0.72 3.26
CA LYS A 370 -15.21 -1.65 2.45
C LYS A 370 -16.69 -1.30 2.53
N HIS A 371 -17.34 -1.18 1.38
CA HIS A 371 -18.80 -1.12 1.32
C HIS A 371 -19.41 -2.46 1.78
N PRO A 372 -20.60 -2.47 2.40
CA PRO A 372 -21.32 -3.71 2.68
C PRO A 372 -21.71 -4.38 1.35
N ARG A 373 -21.01 -5.45 1.00
CA ARG A 373 -21.28 -6.29 -0.18
C ARG A 373 -21.38 -7.76 0.24
N LEU A 374 -22.35 -8.49 -0.30
CA LEU A 374 -22.58 -9.90 0.02
C LEU A 374 -21.33 -10.78 -0.20
N LYS A 375 -20.52 -10.50 -1.23
CA LYS A 375 -19.24 -11.20 -1.50
C LYS A 375 -18.27 -11.22 -0.32
N TYR A 376 -18.27 -10.20 0.55
CA TYR A 376 -17.40 -10.18 1.74
C TYR A 376 -17.87 -11.12 2.85
N ALA A 377 -19.16 -11.41 2.95
CA ALA A 377 -19.65 -12.44 3.87
C ALA A 377 -19.20 -13.83 3.42
N PHE A 378 -19.32 -14.13 2.12
CA PHE A 378 -18.88 -15.40 1.54
C PHE A 378 -17.36 -15.61 1.64
N ALA A 379 -16.55 -14.57 1.41
CA ALA A 379 -15.09 -14.64 1.54
C ALA A 379 -14.62 -15.00 2.97
N GLN A 380 -15.34 -14.56 4.01
CA GLN A 380 -15.02 -14.88 5.41
C GLN A 380 -15.28 -16.35 5.74
N VAL A 381 -16.38 -16.93 5.27
CA VAL A 381 -16.70 -18.36 5.43
C VAL A 381 -15.61 -19.24 4.79
N GLY A 382 -15.15 -18.86 3.59
CA GLY A 382 -14.05 -19.58 2.91
C GLY A 382 -12.72 -19.58 3.68
N ARG A 383 -12.39 -18.50 4.41
CA ARG A 383 -11.18 -18.45 5.26
C ARG A 383 -11.28 -19.39 6.45
N LEU A 384 -12.43 -19.46 7.12
CA LEU A 384 -12.65 -20.36 8.27
C LEU A 384 -12.49 -21.83 7.87
N LEU A 385 -13.00 -22.23 6.71
CA LEU A 385 -12.82 -23.58 6.16
C LEU A 385 -11.36 -23.91 5.84
N LYS A 386 -10.58 -22.93 5.36
CA LYS A 386 -9.16 -23.14 5.00
C LYS A 386 -8.30 -23.43 6.24
N TYR A 387 -8.58 -22.79 7.38
CA TYR A 387 -7.90 -23.08 8.66
C TYR A 387 -8.31 -24.43 9.29
N GLY A 388 -9.46 -25.00 8.92
CA GLY A 388 -9.90 -26.33 9.37
C GLY A 388 -9.20 -27.52 8.68
N SER A 389 -8.24 -27.29 7.77
CA SER A 389 -7.71 -28.30 6.85
C SER A 389 -6.30 -28.85 7.15
N ARG A 390 -5.77 -28.66 8.38
CA ARG A 390 -4.54 -29.34 8.87
C ARG A 390 -4.88 -30.38 9.94
N THR A 391 -4.81 -31.67 9.58
CA THR A 391 -4.93 -32.85 10.48
C THR A 391 -3.63 -33.05 11.31
N ALA A 392 -3.55 -33.80 12.42
CA ALA A 392 -4.41 -34.75 13.14
C ALA A 392 -3.97 -34.77 14.65
N PRO A 393 -4.32 -35.74 15.55
CA PRO A 393 -5.20 -36.91 15.47
C PRO A 393 -6.27 -36.99 16.62
N SER A 394 -6.86 -38.19 16.80
CA SER A 394 -8.00 -38.56 17.65
C SER A 394 -8.05 -38.06 19.10
N ALA A 395 -9.20 -37.48 19.49
CA ALA A 395 -9.82 -37.61 20.81
C ALA A 395 -11.35 -37.39 20.72
N THR A 396 -12.13 -38.01 21.60
CA THR A 396 -13.61 -37.96 21.63
C THR A 396 -14.12 -36.57 22.06
N PRO A 397 -15.19 -36.02 21.48
CA PRO A 397 -15.59 -34.62 21.73
C PRO A 397 -16.49 -34.45 22.97
N PRO A 398 -16.43 -33.30 23.66
CA PRO A 398 -17.55 -32.76 24.43
C PRO A 398 -18.53 -32.02 23.50
N GLN A 399 -19.82 -32.08 23.80
CA GLN A 399 -20.87 -31.39 23.04
C GLN A 399 -20.94 -29.90 23.39
N ASN A 400 -21.06 -29.04 22.37
CA ASN A 400 -22.01 -27.91 22.29
C ASN A 400 -21.86 -27.18 20.93
N GLY A 401 -22.97 -26.90 20.24
CA GLY A 401 -23.05 -26.00 19.09
C GLY A 401 -22.20 -26.34 17.86
N THR A 402 -22.51 -27.43 17.15
CA THR A 402 -21.77 -27.81 15.92
C THR A 402 -22.52 -27.39 14.66
N ILE A 403 -22.18 -26.20 14.13
CA ILE A 403 -22.55 -25.84 12.75
C ILE A 403 -21.96 -26.88 11.80
N ARG A 404 -22.81 -27.50 10.99
CA ARG A 404 -22.46 -28.56 10.03
C ARG A 404 -22.61 -28.04 8.61
N VAL A 405 -21.72 -28.45 7.72
CA VAL A 405 -21.90 -28.26 6.27
C VAL A 405 -22.16 -29.60 5.62
N ARG A 406 -23.24 -29.69 4.84
CA ARG A 406 -23.62 -30.85 4.02
C ARG A 406 -23.62 -30.46 2.56
N GLU A 407 -23.08 -31.33 1.71
CA GLU A 407 -23.06 -31.17 0.27
C GLU A 407 -24.21 -31.96 -0.36
N VAL A 408 -24.93 -31.33 -1.30
CA VAL A 408 -26.09 -31.91 -2.01
C VAL A 408 -25.83 -31.82 -3.51
N ASN A 409 -25.71 -32.98 -4.14
CA ASN A 409 -25.20 -33.14 -5.51
C ASN A 409 -26.24 -33.70 -6.51
N SER A 410 -27.47 -33.99 -6.05
CA SER A 410 -28.58 -34.40 -6.92
C SER A 410 -29.83 -33.55 -6.66
N LEU A 411 -30.69 -33.38 -7.68
CA LEU A 411 -31.97 -32.67 -7.54
C LEU A 411 -32.96 -33.43 -6.63
N GLU A 412 -32.80 -34.75 -6.49
CA GLU A 412 -33.59 -35.60 -5.61
C GLU A 412 -33.27 -35.31 -4.13
N ASP A 413 -31.99 -35.31 -3.77
CA ASP A 413 -31.49 -34.95 -2.44
C ASP A 413 -31.75 -33.47 -2.06
N LEU A 414 -32.03 -32.63 -3.06
CA LEU A 414 -32.32 -31.21 -2.88
C LEU A 414 -33.81 -30.91 -2.67
N ALA A 415 -34.70 -31.76 -3.18
CA ALA A 415 -36.15 -31.57 -3.05
C ALA A 415 -36.67 -31.40 -1.61
N PRO A 416 -36.13 -32.12 -0.59
CA PRO A 416 -36.52 -31.91 0.80
C PRO A 416 -36.21 -30.52 1.36
N LEU A 417 -35.26 -29.78 0.76
CA LEU A 417 -34.81 -28.48 1.25
C LEU A 417 -35.61 -27.29 0.68
N ARG A 418 -36.62 -27.53 -0.16
CA ARG A 418 -37.38 -26.47 -0.82
C ARG A 418 -38.03 -25.48 0.15
N GLU A 419 -38.61 -25.96 1.24
CA GLU A 419 -39.27 -25.11 2.23
C GLU A 419 -38.26 -24.24 2.99
N ASP A 420 -37.12 -24.83 3.40
CA ASP A 420 -36.03 -24.09 4.03
C ASP A 420 -35.37 -23.08 3.10
N TRP A 421 -35.21 -23.42 1.82
CA TRP A 421 -34.71 -22.50 0.79
C TRP A 421 -35.60 -21.29 0.65
N ASN A 422 -36.92 -21.49 0.52
CA ASN A 422 -37.88 -20.40 0.38
C ASN A 422 -37.98 -19.56 1.67
N ARG A 423 -37.85 -20.19 2.85
CA ARG A 423 -37.75 -19.51 4.15
C ARG A 423 -36.48 -18.65 4.29
N LEU A 424 -35.35 -19.12 3.78
CA LEU A 424 -34.07 -18.38 3.78
C LEU A 424 -34.06 -17.25 2.75
N LEU A 425 -34.62 -17.49 1.56
CA LEU A 425 -34.77 -16.50 0.49
C LEU A 425 -35.62 -15.31 0.95
N ALA A 426 -36.77 -15.57 1.58
CA ALA A 426 -37.66 -14.54 2.11
C ALA A 426 -37.05 -13.70 3.26
N ARG A 427 -35.93 -14.14 3.84
CA ARG A 427 -35.15 -13.43 4.87
C ARG A 427 -33.87 -12.79 4.34
N THR A 428 -33.55 -13.00 3.06
CA THR A 428 -32.36 -12.45 2.43
C THR A 428 -32.67 -11.06 1.87
N ALA A 429 -31.98 -10.03 2.37
CA ALA A 429 -32.13 -8.67 1.86
C ALA A 429 -31.77 -8.61 0.36
N ASP A 430 -32.54 -7.83 -0.40
CA ASP A 430 -32.40 -7.64 -1.84
C ASP A 430 -32.43 -8.94 -2.68
N ALA A 431 -33.06 -10.00 -2.14
CA ALA A 431 -33.23 -11.25 -2.86
C ALA A 431 -34.09 -11.08 -4.11
N THR A 432 -33.64 -11.69 -5.21
CA THR A 432 -34.36 -11.71 -6.49
C THR A 432 -34.84 -13.12 -6.82
N TRP A 433 -35.80 -13.23 -7.72
CA TRP A 433 -36.34 -14.50 -8.22
C TRP A 433 -35.25 -15.43 -8.81
N LEU A 434 -34.12 -14.89 -9.25
CA LEU A 434 -32.93 -15.64 -9.72
C LEU A 434 -32.25 -16.48 -8.62
N GLN A 435 -32.62 -16.30 -7.35
CA GLN A 435 -32.10 -17.07 -6.21
C GLN A 435 -33.15 -18.06 -5.66
N SER A 436 -34.33 -18.15 -6.30
CA SER A 436 -35.37 -19.11 -5.91
C SER A 436 -34.99 -20.56 -6.20
N TYR A 437 -35.54 -21.47 -5.39
CA TYR A 437 -35.43 -22.91 -5.61
C TYR A 437 -35.97 -23.30 -6.99
N GLU A 438 -37.10 -22.72 -7.39
CA GLU A 438 -37.76 -22.93 -8.67
C GLU A 438 -36.86 -22.52 -9.84
N TRP A 439 -36.26 -21.32 -9.78
CA TRP A 439 -35.32 -20.88 -10.82
C TRP A 439 -34.08 -21.77 -10.89
N PHE A 440 -33.45 -22.07 -9.74
CA PHE A 440 -32.25 -22.90 -9.71
C PHE A 440 -32.51 -24.31 -10.28
N THR A 441 -33.61 -24.95 -9.89
CA THR A 441 -33.92 -26.32 -10.34
C THR A 441 -34.34 -26.40 -11.81
N GLU A 442 -35.13 -25.45 -12.31
CA GLU A 442 -35.47 -25.38 -13.74
C GLU A 442 -34.28 -24.98 -14.60
N HIS A 443 -33.48 -23.99 -14.18
CA HIS A 443 -32.25 -23.62 -14.87
C HIS A 443 -31.26 -24.80 -14.92
N HIS A 444 -31.13 -25.56 -13.84
CA HIS A 444 -30.27 -26.75 -13.82
C HIS A 444 -30.76 -27.82 -14.80
N ARG A 445 -32.07 -28.10 -14.84
CA ARG A 445 -32.68 -29.07 -15.76
C ARG A 445 -32.46 -28.69 -17.23
N LEU A 446 -32.65 -27.41 -17.57
CA LEU A 446 -32.66 -26.93 -18.95
C LEU A 446 -31.26 -26.60 -19.51
N TYR A 447 -30.37 -26.03 -18.69
CA TYR A 447 -29.12 -25.41 -19.17
C TYR A 447 -27.84 -25.99 -18.55
N CYS A 448 -27.92 -26.68 -17.40
CA CYS A 448 -26.76 -27.24 -16.71
C CYS A 448 -26.80 -28.77 -16.56
N SER A 449 -27.60 -29.48 -17.36
CA SER A 449 -27.75 -30.94 -17.27
C SER A 449 -26.46 -31.74 -17.52
N SER A 450 -25.48 -31.15 -18.21
CA SER A 450 -24.12 -31.67 -18.41
C SER A 450 -23.09 -31.22 -17.36
N SER A 451 -23.47 -30.31 -16.46
CA SER A 451 -22.62 -29.77 -15.41
C SER A 451 -22.92 -30.46 -14.07
N ARG A 452 -21.94 -30.51 -13.15
CA ARG A 452 -22.14 -31.20 -11.88
C ARG A 452 -22.69 -30.24 -10.82
N MET A 453 -23.93 -30.45 -10.41
CA MET A 453 -24.53 -29.71 -9.29
C MET A 453 -23.70 -29.86 -8.01
N ARG A 454 -23.57 -28.78 -7.24
CA ARG A 454 -22.87 -28.79 -5.95
C ARG A 454 -23.46 -27.77 -4.97
N VAL A 455 -24.62 -28.06 -4.41
CA VAL A 455 -25.27 -27.18 -3.43
C VAL A 455 -24.66 -27.42 -2.05
N LEU A 456 -24.23 -26.36 -1.37
CA LEU A 456 -23.78 -26.45 0.02
C LEU A 456 -24.88 -25.98 0.97
N VAL A 457 -25.17 -26.79 1.98
CA VAL A 457 -26.19 -26.56 3.00
C VAL A 457 -25.48 -26.39 4.34
N VAL A 458 -25.67 -25.23 4.98
CA VAL A 458 -25.15 -24.95 6.32
C VAL A 458 -26.28 -25.18 7.31
N GLU A 459 -26.08 -26.09 8.24
CA GLU A 459 -27.07 -26.56 9.22
C GLU A 459 -26.59 -26.20 10.63
N ASP A 460 -27.46 -25.61 11.45
CA ASP A 460 -27.23 -25.41 12.90
C ASP A 460 -28.28 -26.19 13.68
N GLU A 461 -27.83 -27.02 14.62
CA GLU A 461 -28.66 -28.04 15.30
C GLU A 461 -29.58 -28.84 14.35
N GLY A 462 -29.10 -29.12 13.13
CA GLY A 462 -29.84 -29.85 12.08
C GLY A 462 -30.80 -29.00 11.23
N HIS A 463 -30.94 -27.70 11.50
CA HIS A 463 -31.80 -26.77 10.75
C HIS A 463 -30.98 -25.98 9.72
N PRO A 464 -31.35 -25.95 8.43
CA PRO A 464 -30.65 -25.14 7.44
C PRO A 464 -30.68 -23.63 7.77
N ILE A 465 -29.51 -23.04 8.00
CA ILE A 465 -29.32 -21.60 8.22
C ILE A 465 -28.73 -20.88 7.00
N GLY A 466 -28.25 -21.62 5.99
CA GLY A 466 -27.79 -21.09 4.72
C GLY A 466 -27.75 -22.15 3.62
N ILE A 467 -28.08 -21.77 2.39
CA ILE A 467 -27.97 -22.65 1.21
C ILE A 467 -27.24 -21.88 0.12
N MET A 468 -26.22 -22.50 -0.48
CA MET A 468 -25.42 -21.92 -1.56
C MET A 468 -25.52 -22.80 -2.82
N PRO A 469 -26.34 -22.43 -3.81
CA PRO A 469 -26.35 -23.08 -5.12
C PRO A 469 -25.04 -22.83 -5.86
N LEU A 470 -24.27 -23.89 -6.13
CA LEU A 470 -23.15 -23.84 -7.08
C LEU A 470 -23.32 -24.91 -8.15
N VAL A 471 -22.76 -24.64 -9.32
CA VAL A 471 -22.60 -25.60 -10.41
C VAL A 471 -21.12 -25.69 -10.77
N LEU A 472 -20.58 -26.90 -10.83
CA LEU A 472 -19.24 -27.14 -11.35
C LEU A 472 -19.32 -27.23 -12.88
N LYS A 473 -18.71 -26.25 -13.57
CA LYS A 473 -18.59 -26.22 -15.02
C LYS A 473 -17.16 -26.53 -15.42
N THR A 474 -16.99 -27.39 -16.42
CA THR A 474 -15.70 -27.55 -17.09
C THR A 474 -15.61 -26.52 -18.21
N VAL A 475 -14.63 -25.62 -18.14
CA VAL A 475 -14.36 -24.62 -19.17
C VAL A 475 -13.04 -24.95 -19.89
N PRO A 476 -13.01 -24.91 -21.24
CA PRO A 476 -11.77 -25.05 -21.97
C PRO A 476 -10.92 -23.78 -21.81
N THR A 477 -9.64 -23.95 -21.48
CA THR A 477 -8.66 -22.87 -21.37
C THR A 477 -7.44 -23.17 -22.24
N SER A 478 -6.59 -22.17 -22.47
CA SER A 478 -5.31 -22.33 -23.20
C SER A 478 -4.34 -23.32 -22.55
N LEU A 479 -4.58 -23.72 -21.29
CA LEU A 479 -3.79 -24.68 -20.51
C LEU A 479 -4.51 -26.04 -20.31
N GLY A 480 -5.67 -26.25 -20.97
CA GLY A 480 -6.48 -27.46 -20.85
C GLY A 480 -7.87 -27.23 -20.25
N GLU A 481 -8.60 -28.29 -19.96
CA GLU A 481 -9.90 -28.22 -19.30
C GLU A 481 -9.76 -27.88 -17.81
N MET A 482 -10.44 -26.82 -17.37
CA MET A 482 -10.42 -26.36 -15.98
C MET A 482 -11.84 -26.44 -15.38
N SER A 483 -11.98 -27.01 -14.19
CA SER A 483 -13.25 -27.04 -13.46
C SER A 483 -13.41 -25.77 -12.63
N CYS A 484 -14.38 -24.92 -12.95
CA CYS A 484 -14.76 -23.75 -12.17
C CYS A 484 -16.09 -23.98 -11.42
N LEU A 485 -16.24 -23.37 -10.24
CA LEU A 485 -17.52 -23.27 -9.54
C LEU A 485 -18.18 -21.95 -9.93
N THR A 486 -19.41 -22.01 -10.44
CA THR A 486 -20.23 -20.87 -10.88
C THR A 486 -21.58 -20.88 -10.21
#